data_AF-A0A7G3B7H1-F1
#
_entry.id   AF-A0A7G3B7H1-F1
#
_cell.length_a   1.000
_cell.length_b   1.000
_cell.length_c   1.000
_cell.angle_alpha   90.00
_cell.angle_beta   90.00
_cell.angle_gamma   90.00
#
_symmetry.space_group_name_H-M   'P 1'
#
loop_
_entity.id
_entity.type
_entity.pdbx_description
1 polymer ?
#
loop_
_entity_poly.entity_id
_entity_poly.type
_entity_poly.pdbx_seq_one_letter_code
_entity_poly.pdbx_strand_id
1 'polypeptide(L)'
;MKYFAIPVFMFGAGWVLELLEGQSAGFKLGYLVCTAVSVALQSMIEVRYFLIPYLILRLTHTKSFKLSGLAVEFAFNIAVNAATFYIFFTKTFFWSNYTEPQRIMW
;
A
#
# COMPACT_ATOMS: atom_id res chain seq x y z
N MET A 1 -19.41 -2.81 -13.82
CA MET A 1 -18.46 -3.56 -12.97
C MET A 1 -18.05 -2.74 -11.73
N LYS A 2 -19.01 -2.26 -10.93
CA LYS A 2 -18.76 -1.25 -9.87
C LYS A 2 -18.24 -1.83 -8.55
N TYR A 3 -18.32 -3.16 -8.38
CA TYR A 3 -18.04 -3.86 -7.11
C TYR A 3 -16.89 -4.86 -7.19
N PHE A 4 -16.17 -4.93 -8.31
CA PHE A 4 -15.08 -5.90 -8.47
C PHE A 4 -13.93 -5.67 -7.47
N ALA A 5 -13.78 -4.44 -6.97
CA ALA A 5 -12.79 -4.12 -5.95
C ALA A 5 -13.13 -4.74 -4.58
N ILE A 6 -14.42 -4.97 -4.27
CA ILE A 6 -14.86 -5.50 -2.97
C ILE A 6 -14.20 -6.85 -2.64
N PRO A 7 -14.27 -7.90 -3.49
CA PRO A 7 -13.65 -9.18 -3.17
C PRO A 7 -12.13 -9.08 -3.00
N VAL A 8 -11.46 -8.20 -3.77
CA VAL A 8 -10.02 -7.96 -3.63
C VAL A 8 -9.69 -7.35 -2.27
N PHE A 9 -10.46 -6.35 -1.83
CA PHE A 9 -10.29 -5.73 -0.51
C PHE A 9 -10.60 -6.70 0.63
N MET A 10 -11.67 -7.50 0.51
CA MET A 10 -12.03 -8.51 1.52
C MET A 10 -10.94 -9.57 1.67
N PHE A 11 -10.38 -10.05 0.57
CA PHE A 11 -9.27 -11.00 0.58
C PHE A 11 -8.02 -10.40 1.24
N GLY A 12 -7.65 -9.16 0.87
CA GLY A 12 -6.52 -8.46 1.48
C GLY A 12 -6.70 -8.22 2.98
N ALA A 13 -7.91 -7.82 3.40
CA ALA A 13 -8.23 -7.63 4.81
C ALA A 13 -8.12 -8.94 5.61
N GLY A 14 -8.62 -10.06 5.06
CA GLY A 14 -8.46 -11.38 5.67
C GLY A 14 -7.00 -11.76 5.88
N TRP A 15 -6.17 -11.57 4.85
CA TRP A 15 -4.73 -11.83 4.94
C TRP A 15 -4.05 -11.00 6.03
N VAL A 16 -4.36 -9.71 6.13
CA VAL A 16 -3.80 -8.83 7.17
C VAL A 16 -4.18 -9.30 8.57
N LEU A 17 -5.42 -9.74 8.77
CA LEU A 17 -5.89 -10.27 10.06
C LEU A 17 -5.19 -11.57 10.45
N GLU A 18 -4.98 -12.49 9.49
CA GLU A 18 -4.19 -13.70 9.71
C GLU A 18 -2.73 -13.36 10.06
N LEU A 19 -2.14 -12.36 9.40
CA LEU A 19 -0.76 -11.96 9.68
C LEU A 19 -0.59 -11.28 11.05
N LEU A 20 -1.65 -10.65 11.55
CA LEU A 20 -1.74 -10.10 12.90
C LEU A 20 -2.04 -11.16 13.96
N GLU A 21 -2.40 -12.38 13.57
CA GLU A 21 -2.66 -13.47 14.50
C GLU A 21 -1.39 -13.79 15.31
N GLY A 22 -1.52 -13.93 16.64
CA GLY A 22 -0.39 -14.06 17.56
C GLY A 22 0.18 -12.75 18.12
N GLN A 23 -0.23 -11.57 17.61
CA GLN A 23 0.18 -10.28 18.19
C GLN A 23 -0.74 -9.83 19.34
N SER A 24 -0.21 -8.95 20.20
CA SER A 24 -0.96 -8.38 21.34
C SER A 24 -2.17 -7.55 20.86
N ALA A 25 -3.23 -7.51 21.67
CA ALA A 25 -4.44 -6.75 21.33
C ALA A 25 -4.16 -5.25 21.11
N GLY A 26 -3.24 -4.68 21.91
CA GLY A 26 -2.79 -3.28 21.74
C GLY A 26 -2.08 -3.04 20.41
N PHE A 27 -1.21 -3.97 19.97
CA PHE A 27 -0.55 -3.87 18.68
C PHE A 27 -1.54 -3.97 17.51
N LYS A 28 -2.50 -4.89 17.59
CA LYS A 28 -3.57 -5.03 16.58
C LYS A 28 -4.38 -3.75 16.41
N LEU A 29 -4.85 -3.18 17.52
CA LEU A 29 -5.61 -1.92 17.50
C LEU A 29 -4.77 -0.75 16.98
N GLY A 30 -3.54 -0.60 17.50
CA GLY A 30 -2.62 0.45 17.04
C GLY A 30 -2.33 0.34 15.55
N TYR A 31 -2.07 -0.88 15.05
CA TYR A 31 -1.85 -1.13 13.63
C TYR A 31 -3.06 -0.74 12.79
N LEU A 32 -4.27 -1.17 13.17
CA LEU A 32 -5.50 -0.87 12.43
C LEU A 32 -5.81 0.62 12.40
N VAL A 33 -5.72 1.31 13.55
CA VAL A 33 -5.98 2.75 13.62
C VAL A 33 -4.95 3.53 12.82
N CYS A 34 -3.65 3.27 13.00
CA CYS A 34 -2.59 3.97 12.26
C CYS A 34 -2.70 3.72 10.74
N THR A 35 -3.01 2.48 10.34
CA THR A 35 -3.19 2.15 8.92
C THR A 35 -4.43 2.83 8.35
N ALA A 36 -5.56 2.82 9.07
CA ALA A 36 -6.77 3.52 8.65
C ALA A 36 -6.52 5.02 8.51
N VAL A 37 -5.82 5.64 9.48
CA VAL A 37 -5.44 7.05 9.43
C VAL A 37 -4.57 7.34 8.21
N SER A 38 -3.52 6.53 7.98
CA SER A 38 -2.59 6.71 6.87
C SER A 38 -3.23 6.51 5.50
N VAL A 39 -4.24 5.65 5.38
CA VAL A 39 -4.88 5.33 4.10
C VAL A 39 -6.11 6.20 3.83
N ALA A 40 -6.93 6.46 4.84
CA ALA A 40 -8.23 7.12 4.67
C ALA A 40 -8.14 8.66 4.67
N LEU A 41 -7.23 9.27 5.44
CA LEU A 41 -7.09 10.73 5.45
C LEU A 41 -6.27 11.27 4.29
N GLN A 42 -5.61 10.40 3.55
CA GLN A 42 -4.74 10.80 2.46
C GLN A 42 -5.57 11.10 1.20
N SER A 43 -5.68 12.38 0.82
CA SER A 43 -6.38 12.81 -0.40
C SER A 43 -5.62 12.47 -1.70
N MET A 44 -4.35 12.08 -1.59
CA MET A 44 -3.45 11.85 -2.72
C MET A 44 -2.87 10.45 -2.65
N ILE A 45 -3.15 9.63 -3.67
CA ILE A 45 -2.66 8.24 -3.71
C ILE A 45 -1.16 8.27 -4.00
N GLU A 46 -0.34 8.22 -2.94
CA GLU A 46 1.07 7.90 -3.08
C GLU A 46 1.37 6.51 -2.55
N VAL A 47 2.03 5.71 -3.37
CA VAL A 47 2.40 4.32 -3.08
C VAL A 47 3.17 4.20 -1.75
N ARG A 48 3.98 5.21 -1.42
CA ARG A 48 4.84 5.22 -0.23
C ARG A 48 4.08 5.07 1.10
N TYR A 49 2.85 5.57 1.18
CA TYR A 49 2.07 5.50 2.42
C TYR A 49 1.54 4.08 2.68
N PHE A 50 1.38 3.28 1.62
CA PHE A 50 1.01 1.88 1.74
C PHE A 50 2.21 0.99 2.10
N LEU A 51 3.44 1.48 1.90
CA LEU A 51 4.66 0.75 2.19
C LEU A 51 4.88 0.58 3.71
N ILE A 52 4.56 1.59 4.51
CA ILE A 52 4.81 1.57 5.97
C ILE A 52 3.99 0.50 6.68
N PRO A 53 2.65 0.43 6.53
CA PRO A 53 1.85 -0.64 7.12
C PRO A 53 2.29 -2.03 6.67
N TYR A 54 2.70 -2.18 5.41
CA TYR A 54 3.22 -3.44 4.87
C TYR A 54 4.56 -3.84 5.52
N LEU A 55 5.51 -2.91 5.65
CA LEU A 55 6.81 -3.16 6.27
C LEU A 55 6.67 -3.54 7.75
N ILE A 56 5.77 -2.87 8.48
CA ILE A 56 5.49 -3.20 9.89
C ILE A 56 4.98 -4.64 10.00
N LEU A 57 3.96 -5.01 9.21
CA LEU A 57 3.45 -6.38 9.15
C LEU A 57 4.54 -7.40 8.82
N ARG A 58 5.43 -7.05 7.88
CA ARG A 58 6.52 -7.91 7.44
C ARG A 58 7.56 -8.15 8.53
N LEU A 59 7.92 -7.12 9.28
CA LEU A 59 8.88 -7.21 10.39
C LEU A 59 8.30 -7.99 11.57
N THR A 60 6.99 -7.88 11.79
CA THR A 60 6.29 -8.55 12.88
C THR A 60 6.06 -10.05 12.61
N HIS A 61 6.02 -10.46 11.34
CA HIS A 61 5.81 -11.85 10.94
C HIS A 61 7.14 -12.61 10.71
N THR A 62 7.68 -13.19 11.77
CA THR A 62 9.02 -13.83 11.81
C THR A 62 9.07 -15.27 11.29
N LYS A 63 8.01 -15.79 10.66
CA LYS A 63 8.02 -17.18 10.14
C LYS A 63 9.05 -17.35 9.02
N SER A 64 9.61 -18.56 8.92
CA SER A 64 10.58 -18.92 7.89
C SER A 64 9.96 -18.77 6.48
N PHE A 65 10.58 -17.92 5.66
CA PHE A 65 10.11 -17.65 4.31
C PHE A 65 10.77 -18.58 3.29
N LYS A 66 10.00 -19.02 2.29
CA LYS A 66 10.54 -19.65 1.10
C LYS A 66 11.16 -18.58 0.21
N LEU A 67 12.37 -18.81 -0.29
CA LEU A 67 13.10 -17.86 -1.15
C LEU A 67 12.29 -17.45 -2.39
N SER A 68 11.50 -18.36 -2.94
CA SER A 68 10.61 -18.08 -4.07
C SER A 68 9.53 -17.03 -3.77
N GLY A 69 8.95 -17.07 -2.56
CA GLY A 69 7.97 -16.07 -2.14
C GLY A 69 8.59 -14.68 -2.01
N LEU A 70 9.80 -14.61 -1.43
CA LEU A 70 10.57 -13.37 -1.32
C LEU A 70 10.91 -12.78 -2.69
N ALA A 71 11.30 -13.62 -3.65
CA ALA A 71 11.61 -13.18 -5.01
C ALA A 71 10.38 -12.57 -5.71
N VAL A 72 9.20 -13.18 -5.55
CA VAL A 72 7.94 -12.65 -6.11
C VAL A 72 7.58 -11.31 -5.49
N GLU A 73 7.66 -11.19 -4.16
CA GLU A 73 7.38 -9.91 -3.48
C GLU A 73 8.37 -8.82 -3.87
N PHE A 74 9.64 -9.15 -4.04
CA PHE A 74 10.66 -8.22 -4.50
C PHE A 74 10.38 -7.75 -5.93
N ALA A 75 10.09 -8.69 -6.85
CA ALA A 75 9.71 -8.36 -8.22
C ALA A 75 8.46 -7.49 -8.28
N PHE A 76 7.45 -7.79 -7.46
CA PHE A 76 6.24 -6.97 -7.35
C PHE A 76 6.54 -5.56 -6.85
N ASN A 77 7.39 -5.41 -5.82
CA ASN A 77 7.82 -4.10 -5.32
C ASN A 77 8.56 -3.30 -6.41
N ILE A 78 9.47 -3.93 -7.15
CA ILE A 78 10.15 -3.28 -8.29
C ILE A 78 9.12 -2.81 -9.33
N ALA A 79 8.18 -3.68 -9.71
CA ALA A 79 7.18 -3.37 -10.72
C ALA A 79 6.30 -2.17 -10.31
N VAL A 80 5.83 -2.14 -9.06
CA VAL A 80 5.03 -1.04 -8.53
C VAL A 80 5.83 0.26 -8.51
N ASN A 81 7.09 0.23 -8.05
CA ASN A 81 7.95 1.42 -8.03
C ASN A 81 8.25 1.91 -9.46
N ALA A 82 8.56 1.01 -10.39
CA ALA A 82 8.80 1.35 -11.79
C ALA A 82 7.56 1.97 -12.45
N ALA A 83 6.37 1.40 -12.21
CA ALA A 83 5.10 1.96 -12.69
C ALA A 83 4.84 3.35 -12.09
N THR A 84 5.15 3.54 -10.81
CA THR A 84 5.03 4.84 -10.13
C THR A 84 5.92 5.89 -10.79
N PHE A 85 7.20 5.58 -11.01
CA PHE A 85 8.12 6.47 -11.72
C PHE A 85 7.65 6.74 -13.15
N TYR A 86 7.18 5.73 -13.87
CA TYR A 86 6.67 5.90 -15.23
C TYR A 86 5.50 6.90 -15.26
N ILE A 87 4.51 6.73 -14.37
CA ILE A 87 3.37 7.65 -14.26
C ILE A 87 3.85 9.05 -13.90
N PHE A 88 4.74 9.17 -12.92
CA PHE A 88 5.29 10.46 -12.49
C PHE A 88 6.01 11.20 -13.63
N PHE A 89 6.80 10.51 -14.45
CA PHE A 89 7.52 11.15 -15.55
C PHE A 89 6.62 11.51 -16.73
N THR A 90 5.61 10.69 -17.03
CA THR A 90 4.81 10.81 -18.27
C THR A 90 3.48 11.55 -18.11
N LYS A 91 2.90 11.59 -16.90
CA LYS A 91 1.58 12.18 -16.66
C LYS A 91 1.71 13.50 -15.91
N THR A 92 1.40 14.58 -16.62
CA THR A 92 1.10 15.89 -16.05
C THR A 92 -0.39 16.18 -16.19
N PHE A 93 -0.97 16.92 -15.26
CA PHE A 93 -2.33 17.43 -15.35
C PHE A 93 -2.35 18.95 -15.19
N PHE A 94 -3.40 19.56 -15.73
CA PHE A 94 -3.68 20.97 -15.57
C PHE A 94 -4.88 21.12 -14.64
N TRP A 95 -4.73 21.91 -13.59
CA TRP A 95 -5.87 22.39 -12.82
C TRP A 95 -6.44 23.63 -13.50
N SER A 96 -7.76 23.78 -13.47
CA SER A 96 -8.44 24.97 -13.99
C SER A 96 -7.98 26.29 -13.35
N ASN A 97 -7.34 26.22 -12.19
CA ASN A 97 -6.84 27.38 -11.43
C ASN A 97 -5.33 27.64 -11.60
N TYR A 98 -4.59 26.82 -12.36
CA TYR A 98 -3.14 26.94 -12.53
C TYR A 98 -2.74 26.94 -14.00
N THR A 99 -1.86 27.86 -14.37
CA THR A 99 -1.33 27.99 -15.74
C THR A 99 -0.22 26.98 -16.04
N GLU A 100 0.47 26.50 -15.02
CA GLU A 100 1.59 25.57 -15.14
C GLU A 100 1.14 24.10 -15.00
N PRO A 101 1.76 23.16 -15.73
CA PRO A 101 1.49 21.74 -15.57
C PRO A 101 1.95 21.25 -14.20
N GLN A 102 1.05 20.57 -13.48
CA GLN A 102 1.32 19.93 -12.19
C GLN A 102 1.47 18.42 -12.37
N ARG A 103 2.22 17.75 -11.48
CA ARG A 103 2.42 16.30 -11.52
C ARG A 103 1.53 15.59 -10.49
N ILE A 104 1.24 14.32 -10.76
CA ILE A 104 0.45 13.40 -9.88
C ILE A 104 1.15 13.10 -8.56
N MET A 105 2.44 13.39 -8.47
CA MET A 105 3.23 13.37 -7.24
C MET A 105 4.09 14.62 -7.28
N TRP A 106 4.06 15.42 -6.21
CA TRP A 106 4.72 16.73 -5.99
C TRP A 106 4.44 17.87 -6.98
#